data_AF-A0A1B7WR45-F1
#
_entry.id   AF-A0A1B7WR45-F1
#
_cell.length_a   1.000
_cell.length_b   1.000
_cell.length_c   1.000
_cell.angle_alpha   90.00
_cell.angle_beta   90.00
_cell.angle_gamma   90.00
#
_symmetry.space_group_name_H-M   'P 1'
#
loop_
_entity.id
_entity.type
_entity.pdbx_description
1 polymer ?
#
loop_
_entity_poly.entity_id
_entity_poly.type
_entity_poly.pdbx_seq_one_letter_code
_entity_poly.pdbx_strand_id
1 'polypeptide(L)'
;MITLYSIEDTYKALDNNSEALFIPNCDPALIGTYELEREGESVVISCYDYDLLVDCFAKEFSIDCEEDEDPVEQAMEWVDYNIVGAYVGKFTPMIVYKNEEGEYSLE
;
A
#
# COMPACT_ATOMS: atom_id res chain seq x y z
N MET A 1 -10.94 9.09 -3.84
CA MET A 1 -10.47 9.38 -5.20
C MET A 1 -8.97 9.17 -5.23
N ILE A 2 -8.49 8.31 -6.13
CA ILE A 2 -7.05 8.08 -6.32
C ILE A 2 -6.45 9.22 -7.15
N THR A 3 -5.23 9.63 -6.82
CA THR A 3 -4.38 10.47 -7.67
C THR A 3 -2.99 9.86 -7.74
N LEU A 4 -2.57 9.51 -8.96
CA LEU A 4 -1.28 8.85 -9.21
C LEU A 4 -0.15 9.87 -9.27
N TYR A 5 0.97 9.54 -8.64
CA TYR A 5 2.16 10.38 -8.57
C TYR A 5 3.43 9.55 -8.72
N SER A 6 4.56 10.24 -8.93
CA SER A 6 5.86 9.64 -8.62
C SER A 6 5.98 9.46 -7.10
N ILE A 7 6.92 8.61 -6.64
CA ILE A 7 7.20 8.43 -5.20
C ILE A 7 7.51 9.77 -4.54
N GLU A 8 8.42 10.56 -5.13
CA GLU A 8 8.81 11.87 -4.58
C GLU A 8 7.64 12.85 -4.50
N ASP A 9 6.78 12.87 -5.52
CA ASP A 9 5.64 13.78 -5.54
C ASP A 9 4.51 13.32 -4.60
N THR A 10 4.41 12.01 -4.35
CA THR A 10 3.53 11.47 -3.30
C THR A 10 3.95 11.97 -1.93
N TYR A 11 5.24 11.87 -1.61
CA TYR A 11 5.78 12.40 -0.36
C TYR A 11 5.55 13.91 -0.23
N LYS A 12 5.80 14.69 -1.28
CA LYS A 12 5.51 16.15 -1.28
C LYS A 12 4.03 16.46 -1.10
N ALA A 13 3.13 15.69 -1.73
CA ALA A 13 1.69 15.88 -1.60
C ALA A 13 1.21 15.63 -0.17
N LEU A 14 1.83 14.69 0.53
CA LEU A 14 1.52 14.32 1.90
C LEU A 14 2.34 15.08 2.96
N ASP A 15 3.36 15.86 2.57
CA ASP A 15 4.22 16.63 3.49
C ASP A 15 3.41 17.63 4.34
N ASN A 16 2.36 18.20 3.77
CA ASN A 16 1.43 19.09 4.49
C ASN A 16 0.43 18.34 5.38
N ASN A 17 0.38 17.01 5.31
CA ASN A 17 -0.47 16.12 6.10
C ASN A 17 0.41 15.20 6.96
N SER A 18 1.00 15.76 8.01
CA SER A 18 2.04 15.11 8.84
C SER A 18 1.64 13.81 9.54
N GLU A 19 0.37 13.41 9.45
CA GLU A 19 -0.16 12.20 10.08
C GLU A 19 -0.39 11.05 9.07
N ALA A 20 -0.23 11.30 7.77
CA ALA A 20 -0.32 10.25 6.75
C ALA A 20 0.68 9.12 7.06
N LEU A 21 0.18 7.89 7.15
CA LEU A 21 1.01 6.73 7.44
C LEU A 21 1.62 6.20 6.14
N PHE A 22 2.81 5.61 6.26
CA PHE A 22 3.52 4.98 5.15
C PHE A 22 3.91 3.56 5.55
N ILE A 23 3.85 2.64 4.59
CA ILE A 23 4.32 1.27 4.77
C ILE A 23 5.84 1.29 4.61
N PRO A 24 6.61 0.90 5.65
CA PRO A 24 8.06 1.01 5.62
C PRO A 24 8.67 0.09 4.56
N ASN A 25 9.77 0.53 3.94
CA ASN A 25 10.54 -0.20 2.93
C ASN A 25 9.75 -0.65 1.69
N CYS A 26 8.55 -0.11 1.49
CA CYS A 26 7.65 -0.48 0.39
C CYS A 26 7.41 0.68 -0.60
N ASP A 27 8.37 1.61 -0.71
CA ASP A 27 8.33 2.72 -1.69
C ASP A 27 8.01 2.28 -3.12
N PRO A 28 8.51 1.13 -3.64
CA PRO A 28 8.15 0.69 -4.98
C PRO A 28 6.65 0.48 -5.20
N ALA A 29 5.91 0.20 -4.14
CA ALA A 29 4.47 0.00 -4.19
C ALA A 29 3.68 1.30 -3.94
N LEU A 30 4.33 2.40 -3.55
CA LEU A 30 3.69 3.70 -3.33
C LEU A 30 3.41 4.37 -4.68
N ILE A 31 2.13 4.44 -5.04
CA ILE A 31 1.69 4.91 -6.38
C ILE A 31 1.04 6.28 -6.37
N GLY A 32 0.75 6.85 -5.20
CA GLY A 32 0.12 8.16 -5.10
C GLY A 32 -0.66 8.37 -3.81
N THR A 33 -1.72 9.16 -3.90
CA THR A 33 -2.60 9.48 -2.77
C THR A 33 -4.03 9.02 -3.03
N TYR A 34 -4.79 8.90 -1.93
CA TYR A 34 -6.23 8.65 -1.97
C TYR A 34 -6.94 9.65 -1.07
N GLU A 35 -7.92 10.38 -1.62
CA GLU A 35 -8.80 11.27 -0.84
C GLU A 35 -10.11 10.56 -0.49
N LEU A 36 -10.50 10.55 0.78
CA LEU A 36 -11.75 9.94 1.24
C LEU A 36 -12.24 10.56 2.55
N GLU A 37 -13.50 10.32 2.88
CA GLU A 37 -14.05 10.70 4.18
C GLU A 37 -13.83 9.59 5.20
N ARG A 38 -13.19 9.92 6.33
CA ARG A 38 -13.05 9.03 7.50
C ARG A 38 -13.31 9.85 8.75
N GLU A 39 -14.08 9.26 9.67
CA GLU A 39 -14.41 9.90 10.96
C GLU A 39 -15.07 11.30 10.82
N GLY A 40 -15.77 11.54 9.70
CA GLY A 40 -16.45 12.81 9.40
C GLY A 40 -15.54 13.91 8.85
N GLU A 41 -14.29 13.59 8.49
CA GLU A 41 -13.32 14.51 7.92
C GLU A 41 -12.84 14.01 6.55
N SER A 42 -12.62 14.93 5.60
CA SER A 42 -11.89 14.60 4.37
C SER A 42 -10.41 14.46 4.70
N VAL A 43 -9.84 13.29 4.40
CA VAL A 43 -8.44 12.97 4.61
C VAL A 43 -7.79 12.53 3.30
N VAL A 44 -6.51 12.90 3.14
CA VAL A 44 -5.66 12.47 2.03
C VAL A 44 -4.59 11.54 2.58
N ILE A 45 -4.59 10.30 2.13
CA ILE A 45 -3.70 9.22 2.63
C ILE A 45 -2.79 8.72 1.51
N SER A 46 -1.74 7.99 1.88
CA SER A 46 -0.90 7.24 0.94
C SER A 46 -1.71 6.12 0.27
N CYS A 47 -1.39 5.83 -0.99
CA CYS A 47 -2.05 4.81 -1.79
C CYS A 47 -1.01 3.86 -2.37
N TYR A 48 -1.25 2.55 -2.20
CA TYR A 48 -0.32 1.49 -2.60
C TYR A 48 -0.98 0.49 -3.55
N ASP A 49 -0.18 0.00 -4.49
CA ASP A 49 -0.52 -1.16 -5.34
C ASP A 49 -0.32 -2.45 -4.55
N TYR A 50 -1.33 -3.32 -4.56
CA TYR A 50 -1.31 -4.60 -3.83
C TYR A 50 -0.22 -5.55 -4.33
N ASP A 51 -0.10 -5.76 -5.64
CA ASP A 51 0.84 -6.72 -6.22
C ASP A 51 2.28 -6.28 -5.96
N LEU A 52 2.55 -4.97 -6.06
CA LEU A 52 3.87 -4.41 -5.74
C LEU A 52 4.18 -4.49 -4.24
N LEU A 53 3.18 -4.42 -3.36
CA LEU A 53 3.38 -4.68 -1.93
C LEU A 53 3.76 -6.13 -1.68
N VAL A 54 3.04 -7.07 -2.29
CA VAL A 54 3.36 -8.51 -2.22
C VAL A 54 4.79 -8.74 -2.70
N ASP A 55 5.22 -8.13 -3.81
CA ASP A 55 6.60 -8.23 -4.31
C ASP A 55 7.63 -7.71 -3.29
N CYS A 56 7.33 -6.61 -2.57
CA CYS A 56 8.22 -6.07 -1.55
C CYS A 56 8.41 -7.07 -0.39
N PHE A 57 7.32 -7.64 0.13
CA PHE A 57 7.38 -8.60 1.23
C PHE A 57 7.91 -9.97 0.79
N ALA A 58 7.56 -10.45 -0.39
CA ALA A 58 8.05 -11.72 -0.94
C ALA A 58 9.58 -11.68 -1.08
N LYS A 59 10.13 -10.55 -1.51
CA LYS A 59 11.58 -10.34 -1.56
C LYS A 59 12.21 -10.41 -0.17
N GLU A 60 11.58 -9.83 0.86
CA GLU A 60 12.07 -9.90 2.24
C GLU A 60 12.02 -11.35 2.75
N PHE A 61 10.89 -12.02 2.59
CA PHE A 61 10.68 -13.40 3.05
C PHE A 61 11.58 -14.40 2.31
N SER A 62 11.91 -14.16 1.05
CA SER A 62 12.84 -15.00 0.29
C SER A 62 14.26 -15.10 0.87
N ILE A 63 14.64 -14.21 1.80
CA ILE A 63 15.96 -14.21 2.44
C ILE A 63 16.10 -15.39 3.40
N ASP A 64 15.04 -15.73 4.13
CA ASP A 64 15.02 -16.75 5.19
C ASP A 64 14.00 -17.88 4.90
N CYS A 65 13.50 -17.96 3.67
CA CYS A 65 12.52 -18.95 3.24
C CYS A 65 13.10 -20.37 3.19
N GLU A 66 12.38 -21.35 3.75
CA GLU A 66 12.74 -22.76 3.59
C GLU A 66 12.50 -23.23 2.14
N GLU A 67 13.18 -24.29 1.68
CA GLU A 67 13.13 -24.73 0.27
C GLU A 67 11.73 -25.19 -0.19
N ASP A 68 10.87 -25.56 0.76
CA ASP A 68 9.50 -26.05 0.54
C ASP A 68 8.42 -24.98 0.74
N GLU A 69 8.81 -23.74 1.02
CA GLU A 69 7.91 -22.62 1.20
C GLU A 69 7.88 -21.71 -0.06
N ASP A 70 6.73 -21.09 -0.33
CA ASP A 70 6.58 -20.06 -1.37
C ASP A 70 6.56 -18.66 -0.74
N PRO A 71 7.63 -17.85 -0.89
CA PRO A 71 7.67 -16.49 -0.34
C PRO A 71 6.55 -15.58 -0.84
N VAL A 72 6.03 -15.82 -2.05
CA VAL A 72 4.95 -15.02 -2.63
C VAL A 72 3.63 -15.35 -1.94
N GLU A 73 3.32 -16.64 -1.76
CA GLU A 73 2.12 -17.07 -1.02
C GLU A 73 2.15 -16.52 0.42
N GLN A 74 3.30 -16.64 1.10
CA GLN A 74 3.49 -16.05 2.43
C GLN A 74 3.30 -14.53 2.45
N ALA A 75 3.83 -13.82 1.46
CA ALA A 75 3.69 -12.38 1.34
C ALA A 75 2.24 -11.96 1.09
N MET A 76 1.51 -12.68 0.24
CA MET A 76 0.08 -12.45 0.02
C MET A 76 -0.71 -12.60 1.32
N GLU A 77 -0.55 -13.73 2.03
CA GLU A 77 -1.23 -13.96 3.31
C GLU A 77 -0.88 -12.89 4.35
N TRP A 78 0.41 -12.50 4.40
CA TRP A 78 0.88 -11.48 5.33
C TRP A 78 0.30 -10.09 5.02
N VAL A 79 0.30 -9.68 3.75
CA VAL A 79 -0.25 -8.39 3.30
C VAL A 79 -1.75 -8.36 3.52
N ASP A 80 -2.48 -9.40 3.15
CA ASP A 80 -3.92 -9.48 3.36
C ASP A 80 -4.30 -9.34 4.84
N TYR A 81 -3.60 -10.07 5.72
CA TYR A 81 -3.91 -10.06 7.14
C TYR A 81 -3.43 -8.79 7.87
N ASN A 82 -2.18 -8.36 7.64
CA ASN A 82 -1.54 -7.31 8.43
C ASN A 82 -1.64 -5.91 7.81
N ILE A 83 -1.90 -5.80 6.51
CA ILE A 83 -1.94 -4.52 5.80
C ILE A 83 -3.36 -4.22 5.33
N VAL A 84 -3.95 -5.07 4.47
CA VAL A 84 -5.30 -4.85 3.92
C VAL A 84 -6.35 -4.93 5.02
N GLY A 85 -6.25 -5.94 5.90
CA GLY A 85 -7.14 -6.12 7.04
C GLY A 85 -6.93 -5.13 8.19
N ALA A 86 -5.87 -4.31 8.15
CA ALA A 86 -5.53 -3.41 9.24
C ALA A 86 -6.20 -2.03 9.09
N TYR A 87 -6.72 -1.52 10.21
CA TYR A 87 -7.15 -0.13 10.34
C TYR A 87 -6.63 0.44 11.66
N VAL A 88 -5.68 1.37 11.57
CA VAL A 88 -4.98 1.96 12.72
C VAL A 88 -5.30 3.45 12.90
N GLY A 89 -6.37 3.92 12.27
CA GLY A 89 -6.88 5.30 12.35
C GLY A 89 -7.15 5.92 10.98
N LYS A 90 -7.71 7.13 10.98
CA LYS A 90 -8.13 7.83 9.75
C LYS A 90 -7.03 7.99 8.67
N PHE A 91 -5.76 7.95 9.05
CA PHE A 91 -4.61 8.07 8.14
C PHE A 91 -4.00 6.73 7.68
N THR A 92 -4.66 5.60 7.96
CA THR A 92 -4.27 4.28 7.43
C THR A 92 -4.16 4.33 5.91
N PRO A 93 -3.12 3.77 5.27
CA PRO A 93 -2.98 3.77 3.81
C PRO A 93 -4.18 3.13 3.10
N MET A 94 -4.35 3.44 1.81
CA MET A 94 -5.29 2.74 0.94
C MET A 94 -4.52 1.75 0.08
N ILE A 95 -5.05 0.53 -0.04
CA ILE A 95 -4.51 -0.49 -0.93
C ILE A 95 -5.47 -0.63 -2.11
N VAL A 96 -4.92 -0.62 -3.33
CA VAL A 96 -5.69 -0.76 -4.57
C VAL A 96 -5.11 -1.88 -5.42
N TYR A 97 -5.97 -2.46 -6.25
CA TYR A 97 -5.65 -3.57 -7.14
C TYR A 97 -5.61 -3.06 -8.58
N LYS A 98 -4.65 -3.57 -9.35
CA LYS A 98 -4.48 -3.20 -10.76
C LYS A 98 -5.05 -4.29 -11.65
N ASN A 99 -5.99 -3.94 -12.52
CA ASN A 99 -6.55 -4.90 -13.47
C ASN A 99 -5.63 -5.12 -14.69
N GLU A 100 -6.02 -6.05 -15.57
CA GLU A 100 -5.28 -6.37 -16.80
C GLU A 100 -5.13 -5.19 -17.77
N GLU A 101 -6.03 -4.20 -17.70
CA GLU A 101 -6.00 -2.97 -18.50
C GLU A 101 -5.10 -1.88 -17.87
N GLY A 102 -4.56 -2.14 -16.68
CA GLY A 102 -3.68 -1.25 -15.93
C GLY A 102 -4.41 -0.18 -15.11
N GLU A 103 -5.72 -0.33 -14.91
CA GLU A 103 -6.56 0.57 -14.12
C GLU A 103 -6.63 0.11 -12.66
N TYR A 104 -6.74 1.06 -11.74
CA TYR A 104 -6.77 0.80 -10.30
C TYR A 104 -8.19 0.81 -9.73
N SER A 105 -8.53 -0.19 -8.93
CA SER A 105 -9.79 -0.35 -8.19
C SER A 105 -9.56 -0.76 -6.73
N LEU A 106 -10.62 -0.72 -5.92
CA LEU A 106 -10.60 -1.24 -4.54
C LEU A 106 -10.99 -2.73 -4.46
N GLU A 107 -11.35 -3.32 -5.60
CA GLU A 107 -11.86 -4.68 -5.76
C GLU A 107 -11.19 -5.36 -6.94
#